data_AF-A0A2G8SGU9-F1
#
_entry.id   AF-A0A2G8SGU9-F1
#
_cell.length_a   1.000
_cell.length_b   1.000
_cell.length_c   1.000
_cell.angle_alpha   90.00
_cell.angle_beta   90.00
_cell.angle_gamma   90.00
#
_symmetry.space_group_name_H-M   'P 1'
#
loop_
_entity.id
_entity.type
_entity.pdbx_description
1 polymer ?
#
loop_
_entity_poly.entity_id
_entity_poly.type
_entity_poly.pdbx_seq_one_letter_code
_entity_poly.pdbx_strand_id
1 'polypeptide(L)'
;MRLRPTLQLPNLRRLKVTIWRGSSPRPDSADAIPGISFPPDVAIEIDRNDGLGNTHALLPKDLIGLHAPPFFDALRLFISGSESTVIMNCSVGGADRLSVRETMRLPTELQGFLKEYISATVTELAVHLDPDSPSPLPQLIDSDCLSSFVRGFPNLHRLDLFGKNVRDARLRMAKAFLDHLAEDESGTATKCLAVAFEVEERPLVADERRDRYMDEFRYTVDYQVAAIREQLDAIEALLKTHLDAGGPRLPRLELCITIVRMGSGSGPQTGGAPYRCVADVPPSSHWARKLSWFYLPRFEALVDGVVFLGHPQAPTGGREA
;
A
#
# COMPACT_ATOMS: atom_id res chain seq x y z
N MET A 1 -3.02 -14.46 -42.19
CA MET A 1 -2.46 -14.35 -40.83
C MET A 1 -1.62 -15.58 -40.55
N ARG A 2 -0.31 -15.43 -40.33
CA ARG A 2 0.54 -16.56 -39.88
C ARG A 2 0.45 -16.62 -38.36
N LEU A 3 -0.05 -17.74 -37.81
CA LEU A 3 0.02 -18.03 -36.39
C LEU A 3 1.50 -18.07 -35.99
N ARG A 4 1.95 -17.13 -35.14
CA ARG A 4 3.29 -17.21 -34.54
C ARG A 4 3.30 -18.46 -33.65
N PRO A 5 4.31 -19.35 -33.75
CA PRO A 5 4.36 -20.55 -32.92
C PRO A 5 4.37 -20.16 -31.44
N THR A 6 3.44 -20.74 -30.68
CA THR A 6 3.34 -20.48 -29.24
C THR A 6 4.28 -21.43 -28.50
N LEU A 7 5.22 -20.90 -27.74
CA LEU A 7 6.06 -21.71 -26.85
C LEU A 7 5.25 -22.03 -25.58
N GLN A 8 5.01 -23.31 -25.32
CA GLN A 8 4.39 -23.77 -24.07
C GLN A 8 5.47 -24.05 -23.03
N LEU A 9 5.31 -23.49 -21.84
CA LEU A 9 6.21 -23.69 -20.70
C LEU A 9 5.42 -24.27 -19.52
N PRO A 10 5.01 -25.55 -19.56
CA PRO A 10 4.04 -26.13 -18.63
C PRO A 10 4.51 -26.21 -17.17
N ASN A 11 5.83 -26.17 -16.93
CA ASN A 11 6.42 -26.20 -15.59
C ASN A 11 6.91 -24.81 -15.13
N LEU A 12 6.65 -23.76 -15.91
CA LEU A 12 7.03 -22.41 -15.52
C LEU A 12 6.17 -21.99 -14.33
N ARG A 13 6.81 -21.52 -13.27
CA ARG A 13 6.14 -20.97 -12.09
C ARG A 13 6.38 -19.48 -11.90
N ARG A 14 7.51 -18.99 -12.41
CA ARG A 14 7.93 -17.61 -12.27
C ARG A 14 8.65 -17.16 -13.53
N LEU A 15 8.26 -15.99 -14.02
CA LEU A 15 8.96 -15.29 -15.09
C LEU A 15 9.47 -13.96 -14.56
N LYS A 16 10.76 -13.69 -14.73
CA LYS A 16 11.34 -12.37 -14.46
C LYS A 16 11.77 -11.74 -15.77
N VAL A 17 11.26 -10.54 -16.03
CA VAL A 17 11.57 -9.71 -17.19
C VAL A 17 12.27 -8.46 -16.68
N THR A 18 13.46 -8.16 -17.20
CA THR A 18 14.17 -6.93 -16.87
C THR A 18 14.39 -6.12 -18.13
N ILE A 19 13.88 -4.90 -18.12
CA ILE A 19 13.91 -3.99 -19.26
C ILE A 19 14.87 -2.85 -18.92
N TRP A 20 15.99 -2.85 -19.64
CA TRP A 20 17.05 -1.86 -19.48
C TRP A 20 16.95 -0.79 -20.57
N ARG A 21 17.16 0.48 -20.19
CA ARG A 21 17.35 1.56 -21.16
C ARG A 21 18.69 1.35 -21.89
N GLY A 22 18.64 0.75 -23.07
CA GLY A 22 19.78 0.75 -23.99
C GLY A 22 20.00 2.16 -24.59
N SER A 23 21.24 2.48 -24.93
CA SER A 23 21.62 3.70 -25.67
C SER A 23 21.22 3.66 -27.17
N SER A 24 20.59 2.57 -27.61
CA SER A 24 20.19 2.33 -29.00
C SER A 24 18.82 2.98 -29.31
N PRO A 25 18.57 3.41 -30.56
CA PRO A 25 17.27 3.94 -30.97
C PRO A 25 16.16 2.94 -30.65
N ARG A 26 15.05 3.48 -30.12
CA ARG A 26 13.83 2.76 -29.73
C ARG A 26 13.47 1.66 -30.73
N PRO A 27 13.52 0.37 -30.38
CA PRO A 27 12.64 -0.57 -31.03
C PRO A 27 11.20 -0.20 -30.62
N ASP A 28 10.29 -0.11 -31.59
CA ASP A 28 8.88 0.06 -31.31
C ASP A 28 8.45 -0.99 -30.28
N SER A 29 7.97 -0.54 -29.13
CA SER A 29 7.62 -1.34 -27.95
C SER A 29 6.45 -2.32 -28.17
N ALA A 30 6.08 -2.56 -29.42
CA ALA A 30 4.97 -3.43 -29.84
C ALA A 30 5.39 -4.89 -30.11
N ASP A 31 6.68 -5.24 -30.07
CA ASP A 31 7.16 -6.54 -30.57
C ASP A 31 7.96 -7.43 -29.59
N ALA A 32 7.95 -7.16 -28.28
CA ALA A 32 8.66 -7.99 -27.29
C ALA A 32 7.71 -8.33 -26.14
N ILE A 33 6.84 -9.34 -26.21
CA ILE A 33 7.17 -10.78 -26.15
C ILE A 33 6.17 -11.55 -27.06
N PRO A 34 6.54 -11.96 -28.29
CA PRO A 34 5.64 -12.71 -29.12
C PRO A 34 5.51 -14.16 -28.67
N GLY A 35 4.26 -14.60 -28.43
CA GLY A 35 3.87 -16.01 -28.48
C GLY A 35 4.28 -16.88 -27.30
N ILE A 36 4.37 -16.35 -26.08
CA ILE A 36 4.52 -17.20 -24.89
C ILE A 36 3.17 -17.34 -24.21
N SER A 37 2.69 -18.58 -24.09
CA SER A 37 1.52 -18.92 -23.28
C SER A 37 2.02 -19.41 -21.93
N PHE A 38 1.47 -18.83 -20.88
CA PHE A 38 1.80 -19.16 -19.50
C PHE A 38 0.70 -20.02 -18.88
N PRO A 39 1.06 -20.97 -18.01
CA PRO A 39 0.10 -21.52 -17.07
C PRO A 39 -0.67 -20.42 -16.31
N PRO A 40 -1.93 -20.68 -15.90
CA PRO A 40 -2.77 -19.76 -15.12
C PRO A 40 -2.09 -19.18 -13.88
N ASP A 41 -1.13 -19.92 -13.36
CA ASP A 41 -0.54 -19.76 -12.06
C ASP A 41 0.86 -19.13 -12.06
N VAL A 42 1.39 -18.77 -13.23
CA VAL A 42 2.71 -18.13 -13.33
C VAL A 42 2.71 -16.77 -12.64
N ALA A 43 3.67 -16.55 -11.75
CA ALA A 43 4.00 -15.24 -11.23
C ALA A 43 4.95 -14.50 -12.18
N ILE A 44 4.59 -13.28 -12.56
CA ILE A 44 5.40 -12.45 -13.46
C ILE A 44 5.98 -11.28 -12.69
N GLU A 45 7.27 -11.07 -12.86
CA GLU A 45 8.00 -9.94 -12.31
C GLU A 45 8.58 -9.12 -13.45
N ILE A 46 8.22 -7.86 -13.51
CA ILE A 46 8.74 -6.90 -14.48
C ILE A 46 9.53 -5.85 -13.71
N ASP A 47 10.80 -5.72 -14.07
CA ASP A 47 11.70 -4.69 -13.56
C ASP A 47 12.03 -3.71 -14.70
N ARG A 48 11.49 -2.49 -14.61
CA ARG A 48 11.56 -1.46 -15.64
C ARG A 48 12.48 -0.32 -15.22
N ASN A 49 13.57 -0.18 -15.96
CA ASN A 49 14.53 0.92 -15.80
C ASN A 49 14.51 1.88 -17.00
N ASP A 50 13.52 1.77 -17.89
CA ASP A 50 13.35 2.62 -19.07
C ASP A 50 12.53 3.88 -18.80
N GLY A 51 11.65 3.87 -17.78
CA GLY A 51 10.78 4.98 -17.37
C GLY A 51 9.77 5.39 -18.44
N LEU A 52 9.50 4.51 -19.41
CA LEU A 52 8.76 4.83 -20.63
C LEU A 52 8.02 3.60 -21.16
N GLY A 53 6.69 3.59 -21.08
CA GLY A 53 5.84 2.67 -21.85
C GLY A 53 4.71 2.05 -21.01
N ASN A 54 3.76 1.42 -21.69
CA ASN A 54 2.61 0.77 -21.05
C ASN A 54 3.01 -0.66 -20.63
N THR A 55 2.96 -0.97 -19.33
CA THR A 55 3.36 -2.29 -18.85
C THR A 55 2.46 -3.39 -19.41
N HIS A 56 1.20 -3.07 -19.66
CA HIS A 56 0.24 -4.01 -20.24
C HIS A 56 0.57 -4.35 -21.69
N ALA A 57 1.25 -3.46 -22.43
CA ALA A 57 1.66 -3.74 -23.81
C ALA A 57 2.76 -4.82 -23.88
N LEU A 58 3.49 -5.03 -22.79
CA LEU A 58 4.55 -6.05 -22.67
C LEU A 58 4.00 -7.42 -22.27
N LEU A 59 2.80 -7.45 -21.70
CA LEU A 59 2.20 -8.66 -21.16
C LEU A 59 1.38 -9.38 -22.25
N PRO A 60 1.36 -10.73 -22.26
CA PRO A 60 0.49 -11.46 -23.18
C PRO A 60 -0.98 -11.09 -22.95
N LYS A 61 -1.74 -10.99 -24.05
CA LYS A 61 -3.18 -10.69 -24.00
C LYS A 61 -4.02 -11.77 -23.30
N ASP A 62 -3.47 -12.95 -23.11
CA ASP A 62 -4.15 -14.08 -22.47
C ASP A 62 -3.76 -14.23 -20.99
N LEU A 63 -3.11 -13.20 -20.40
CA LEU A 63 -2.72 -13.25 -19.00
C LEU A 63 -3.94 -13.21 -18.07
N ILE A 64 -4.09 -14.27 -17.29
CA ILE A 64 -5.07 -14.33 -16.20
C ILE A 64 -4.75 -13.24 -15.17
N GLY A 65 -5.77 -12.53 -14.71
CA GLY A 65 -5.64 -11.40 -13.78
C GLY A 65 -5.69 -10.05 -14.48
N LEU A 66 -5.08 -9.94 -15.68
CA LEU A 66 -4.96 -8.67 -16.38
C LEU A 66 -5.94 -8.54 -17.56
N HIS A 67 -6.11 -9.59 -18.35
CA HIS A 67 -6.91 -9.58 -19.58
C HIS A 67 -7.90 -10.73 -19.67
N ALA A 68 -7.77 -11.72 -18.79
CA ALA A 68 -8.68 -12.85 -18.68
C ALA A 68 -9.08 -13.10 -17.21
N PRO A 69 -10.33 -13.52 -16.95
CA PRO A 69 -10.76 -13.94 -15.61
C PRO A 69 -9.96 -15.14 -15.08
N PRO A 70 -9.83 -15.28 -13.74
CA PRO A 70 -10.16 -14.29 -12.72
C PRO A 70 -9.24 -13.06 -12.79
N PHE A 71 -9.83 -11.86 -12.75
CA PHE A 71 -9.10 -10.59 -12.78
C PHE A 71 -8.43 -10.29 -11.43
N PHE A 72 -7.52 -9.31 -11.38
CA PHE A 72 -6.95 -8.86 -10.11
C PHE A 72 -8.03 -8.38 -9.14
N ASP A 73 -7.99 -8.93 -7.92
CA ASP A 73 -8.91 -8.61 -6.84
C ASP A 73 -8.25 -7.75 -5.74
N ALA A 74 -6.92 -7.79 -5.65
CA ALA A 74 -6.13 -7.00 -4.72
C ALA A 74 -4.89 -6.37 -5.37
N LEU A 75 -4.58 -5.14 -4.96
CA LEU A 75 -3.39 -4.39 -5.37
C LEU A 75 -2.57 -3.98 -4.14
N ARG A 76 -1.25 -3.97 -4.29
CA ARG A 76 -0.32 -3.46 -3.27
C ARG A 76 0.70 -2.53 -3.91
N LEU A 77 0.64 -1.26 -3.53
CA LEU A 77 1.50 -0.19 -4.00
C LEU A 77 2.56 0.11 -2.93
N PHE A 78 3.82 0.02 -3.32
CA PHE A 78 4.95 0.46 -2.51
C PHE A 78 5.65 1.61 -3.20
N ILE A 79 5.84 2.72 -2.48
CA ILE A 79 6.59 3.89 -2.97
C ILE A 79 7.75 4.11 -2.02
N SER A 80 8.96 3.86 -2.52
CA SER A 80 10.21 4.02 -1.77
C SER A 80 10.95 5.29 -2.16
N GLY A 81 11.47 5.95 -1.14
CA GLY A 81 12.15 7.20 -1.30
C GLY A 81 13.59 7.15 -1.78
N SER A 82 14.36 6.14 -1.38
CA SER A 82 15.79 6.09 -1.65
C SER A 82 16.13 6.06 -3.14
N GLU A 83 15.21 5.53 -3.96
CA GLU A 83 15.42 5.32 -5.39
C GLU A 83 14.26 5.84 -6.24
N SER A 84 13.32 6.60 -5.66
CA SER A 84 12.02 6.93 -6.29
C SER A 84 11.38 5.70 -6.97
N THR A 85 11.54 4.55 -6.31
CA THR A 85 11.10 3.26 -6.82
C THR A 85 9.64 3.06 -6.45
N VAL A 86 8.85 2.67 -7.43
CA VAL A 86 7.45 2.30 -7.27
C VAL A 86 7.31 0.83 -7.61
N ILE A 87 6.65 0.08 -6.73
CA ILE A 87 6.37 -1.33 -6.93
C ILE A 87 4.87 -1.54 -6.83
N MET A 88 4.28 -2.15 -7.85
CA MET A 88 2.89 -2.59 -7.86
C MET A 88 2.86 -4.12 -7.85
N ASN A 89 2.27 -4.70 -6.81
CA ASN A 89 1.95 -6.12 -6.76
C ASN A 89 0.45 -6.30 -7.01
N CYS A 90 0.09 -7.19 -7.93
CA CYS A 90 -1.28 -7.54 -8.24
C CYS A 90 -1.52 -9.02 -7.88
N SER A 91 -2.61 -9.27 -7.18
CA SER A 91 -2.96 -10.60 -6.68
C SER A 91 -4.32 -11.04 -7.23
N VAL A 92 -4.52 -12.36 -7.27
CA VAL A 92 -5.79 -13.00 -7.60
C VAL A 92 -6.04 -14.14 -6.62
N GLY A 93 -7.13 -14.09 -5.85
CA GLY A 93 -7.46 -15.09 -4.84
C GLY A 93 -6.37 -15.23 -3.78
N GLY A 94 -5.73 -14.11 -3.41
CA GLY A 94 -4.62 -14.08 -2.43
C GLY A 94 -3.26 -14.59 -2.95
N ALA A 95 -3.17 -15.00 -4.22
CA ALA A 95 -1.90 -15.38 -4.84
C ALA A 95 -1.33 -14.22 -5.67
N ASP A 96 -0.04 -13.93 -5.52
CA ASP A 96 0.63 -12.90 -6.30
C ASP A 96 0.84 -13.37 -7.74
N ARG A 97 0.36 -12.56 -8.69
CA ARG A 97 0.38 -12.88 -10.13
C ARG A 97 1.29 -11.96 -10.91
N LEU A 98 1.33 -10.68 -10.56
CA LEU A 98 2.13 -9.68 -11.24
C LEU A 98 2.84 -8.80 -10.21
N SER A 99 4.12 -8.52 -10.46
CA SER A 99 4.90 -7.54 -9.73
C SER A 99 5.60 -6.65 -10.73
N VAL A 100 5.36 -5.34 -10.66
CA VAL A 100 5.99 -4.36 -11.55
C VAL A 100 6.76 -3.38 -10.70
N ARG A 101 8.08 -3.37 -10.89
CA ARG A 101 9.00 -2.40 -10.28
C ARG A 101 9.41 -1.39 -11.35
N GLU A 102 9.27 -0.11 -11.05
CA GLU A 102 9.66 0.97 -11.93
C GLU A 102 10.31 2.12 -11.14
N THR A 103 11.33 2.74 -11.73
CA THR A 103 11.95 3.96 -11.19
C THR A 103 11.29 5.17 -11.81
N MET A 104 10.67 6.02 -11.00
CA MET A 104 9.94 7.20 -11.46
C MET A 104 10.65 8.48 -11.03
N ARG A 105 10.65 9.48 -11.90
CA ARG A 105 11.29 10.79 -11.66
C ARG A 105 10.28 11.92 -11.56
N LEU A 106 9.14 11.77 -12.23
CA LEU A 106 8.13 12.82 -12.34
C LEU A 106 6.77 12.36 -11.78
N PRO A 107 5.98 13.25 -11.14
CA PRO A 107 4.62 12.93 -10.68
C PRO A 107 3.68 12.48 -11.81
N THR A 108 3.89 12.97 -13.03
CA THR A 108 3.12 12.57 -14.21
C THR A 108 3.38 11.12 -14.64
N GLU A 109 4.60 10.61 -14.42
CA GLU A 109 4.94 9.20 -14.65
C GLU A 109 4.19 8.31 -13.66
N LEU A 110 4.19 8.69 -12.37
CA LEU A 110 3.41 7.99 -11.34
C LEU A 110 1.92 7.98 -11.67
N GLN A 111 1.35 9.13 -12.05
CA GLN A 111 -0.06 9.19 -12.43
C GLN A 111 -0.39 8.28 -13.63
N GLY A 112 0.47 8.27 -14.66
CA GLY A 112 0.32 7.39 -15.82
C GLY A 112 0.35 5.92 -15.42
N PHE A 113 1.35 5.53 -14.62
CA PHE A 113 1.51 4.19 -14.10
C PHE A 113 0.31 3.73 -13.28
N LEU A 114 -0.14 4.53 -12.32
CA LEU A 114 -1.28 4.19 -11.46
C LEU A 114 -2.56 3.98 -12.26
N LYS A 115 -2.80 4.78 -13.31
CA LYS A 115 -3.98 4.64 -14.18
C LYS A 115 -4.05 3.31 -14.90
N GLU A 116 -2.91 2.65 -15.15
CA GLU A 116 -2.90 1.33 -15.80
C GLU A 116 -3.61 0.29 -14.92
N TYR A 117 -3.50 0.37 -13.60
CA TYR A 117 -4.01 -0.65 -12.67
C TYR A 117 -5.43 -0.38 -12.16
N ILE A 118 -6.08 0.70 -12.58
CA ILE A 118 -7.44 1.01 -12.15
C ILE A 118 -8.41 0.02 -12.80
N SER A 119 -9.10 -0.76 -11.97
CA SER A 119 -10.08 -1.77 -12.42
C SER A 119 -11.23 -1.89 -11.43
N ALA A 120 -12.44 -2.14 -11.93
CA ALA A 120 -13.62 -2.42 -11.12
C ALA A 120 -13.55 -3.78 -10.39
N THR A 121 -12.61 -4.65 -10.75
CA THR A 121 -12.46 -5.97 -10.12
C THR A 121 -11.68 -5.92 -8.81
N VAL A 122 -10.93 -4.83 -8.59
CA VAL A 122 -10.11 -4.64 -7.40
C VAL A 122 -11.00 -4.23 -6.24
N THR A 123 -10.92 -5.01 -5.17
CA THR A 123 -11.68 -4.83 -3.93
C THR A 123 -10.79 -4.50 -2.73
N GLU A 124 -9.48 -4.75 -2.84
CA GLU A 124 -8.51 -4.47 -1.79
C GLU A 124 -7.32 -3.67 -2.33
N LEU A 125 -6.92 -2.63 -1.61
CA LEU A 125 -5.76 -1.81 -1.94
C LEU A 125 -4.90 -1.59 -0.70
N ALA A 126 -3.63 -1.97 -0.78
CA ALA A 126 -2.61 -1.65 0.20
C ALA A 126 -1.65 -0.59 -0.36
N VAL A 127 -1.35 0.45 0.42
CA VAL A 127 -0.40 1.51 0.03
C VAL A 127 0.63 1.72 1.13
N HIS A 128 1.89 1.41 0.81
CA HIS A 128 3.03 1.57 1.70
C HIS A 128 3.93 2.71 1.20
N LEU A 129 4.06 3.75 2.02
CA LEU A 129 4.88 4.94 1.74
C LEU A 129 6.14 4.94 2.61
N ASP A 130 7.30 4.76 2.01
CA ASP A 130 8.59 4.76 2.72
C ASP A 130 9.47 5.95 2.27
N PRO A 131 9.31 7.14 2.89
CA PRO A 131 9.98 8.37 2.49
C PRO A 131 11.40 8.55 3.05
N ASP A 132 12.11 7.49 3.48
CA ASP A 132 13.41 7.53 4.19
C ASP A 132 14.59 8.21 3.44
N SER A 133 14.32 8.91 2.34
CA SER A 133 15.28 9.59 1.49
C SER A 133 15.10 11.10 1.49
N PRO A 134 16.19 11.87 1.73
CA PRO A 134 16.18 13.32 1.55
C PRO A 134 16.20 13.64 0.04
N SER A 135 15.03 13.97 -0.54
CA SER A 135 14.75 14.42 -1.93
C SER A 135 14.36 13.33 -2.96
N PRO A 136 13.56 13.62 -4.01
CA PRO A 136 12.56 14.67 -4.24
C PRO A 136 11.11 14.15 -4.02
N LEU A 137 10.91 13.09 -3.24
CA LEU A 137 9.60 12.45 -3.03
C LEU A 137 8.45 13.30 -2.52
N PRO A 138 8.66 14.39 -1.77
CA PRO A 138 7.54 15.23 -1.39
C PRO A 138 6.71 15.60 -2.62
N GLN A 139 7.30 15.90 -3.78
CA GLN A 139 6.54 16.24 -4.99
C GLN A 139 5.76 15.07 -5.61
N LEU A 140 6.28 13.84 -5.53
CA LEU A 140 5.60 12.64 -6.04
C LEU A 140 4.38 12.30 -5.18
N ILE A 141 4.57 12.27 -3.86
CA ILE A 141 3.57 11.82 -2.89
C ILE A 141 2.58 12.94 -2.52
N ASP A 142 2.98 14.21 -2.61
CA ASP A 142 2.13 15.36 -2.31
C ASP A 142 1.13 15.70 -3.43
N SER A 143 1.22 15.02 -4.57
CA SER A 143 0.25 15.18 -5.65
C SER A 143 -1.09 14.49 -5.31
N ASP A 144 -2.20 15.03 -5.82
CA ASP A 144 -3.53 14.39 -5.74
C ASP A 144 -3.63 13.08 -6.53
N CYS A 145 -2.52 12.55 -7.06
CA CYS A 145 -2.53 11.31 -7.82
C CYS A 145 -2.93 10.11 -6.96
N LEU A 146 -2.49 10.04 -5.70
CA LEU A 146 -2.79 8.90 -4.82
C LEU A 146 -4.25 8.90 -4.38
N SER A 147 -4.81 10.08 -4.05
CA SER A 147 -6.24 10.21 -3.74
C SER A 147 -7.09 9.92 -4.97
N SER A 148 -6.68 10.41 -6.16
CA SER A 148 -7.36 10.09 -7.43
C SER A 148 -7.27 8.60 -7.79
N PHE A 149 -6.16 7.95 -7.44
CA PHE A 149 -5.98 6.52 -7.64
C PHE A 149 -6.94 5.72 -6.76
N VAL A 150 -7.04 6.04 -5.47
CA VAL A 150 -8.07 5.46 -4.58
C VAL A 150 -9.48 5.68 -5.15
N ARG A 151 -9.79 6.91 -5.61
CA ARG A 151 -11.06 7.24 -6.30
C ARG A 151 -11.33 6.43 -7.56
N GLY A 152 -10.29 5.88 -8.20
CA GLY A 152 -10.43 5.10 -9.41
C GLY A 152 -11.12 3.74 -9.21
N PHE A 153 -11.19 3.23 -7.98
CA PHE A 153 -11.68 1.88 -7.68
C PHE A 153 -13.14 1.90 -7.19
N PRO A 154 -14.14 1.65 -8.06
CA PRO A 154 -15.56 1.75 -7.67
C PRO A 154 -15.98 0.68 -6.66
N ASN A 155 -15.34 -0.49 -6.67
CA ASN A 155 -15.69 -1.62 -5.80
C ASN A 155 -14.68 -1.80 -4.65
N LEU A 156 -13.93 -0.75 -4.30
CA LEU A 156 -12.96 -0.85 -3.22
C LEU A 156 -13.66 -1.08 -1.88
N HIS A 157 -13.36 -2.20 -1.22
CA HIS A 157 -13.90 -2.58 0.08
C HIS A 157 -12.88 -2.40 1.19
N ARG A 158 -11.59 -2.56 0.91
CA ARG A 158 -10.54 -2.45 1.89
C ARG A 158 -9.43 -1.53 1.43
N LEU A 159 -9.04 -0.58 2.29
CA LEU A 159 -7.87 0.27 2.10
C LEU A 159 -6.92 0.11 3.29
N ASP A 160 -5.72 -0.42 3.04
CA ASP A 160 -4.63 -0.54 4.01
C ASP A 160 -3.56 0.52 3.77
N LEU A 161 -3.24 1.33 4.78
CA LEU A 161 -2.25 2.40 4.70
C LEU A 161 -1.08 2.13 5.64
N PHE A 162 0.14 2.10 5.09
CA PHE A 162 1.39 1.79 5.81
C PHE A 162 2.46 2.85 5.60
N GLY A 163 3.54 2.69 6.37
CA GLY A 163 4.78 3.42 6.21
C GLY A 163 4.91 4.63 7.12
N LYS A 164 6.04 5.32 6.95
CA LYS A 164 6.40 6.46 7.81
C LYS A 164 5.56 7.69 7.50
N ASN A 165 5.73 8.70 8.34
CA ASN A 165 4.78 9.77 8.57
C ASN A 165 4.57 10.76 7.40
N VAL A 166 4.04 10.30 6.26
CA VAL A 166 3.50 11.16 5.19
C VAL A 166 2.04 11.46 5.48
N ARG A 167 1.83 12.23 6.57
CA ARG A 167 0.51 12.49 7.18
C ARG A 167 -0.54 12.90 6.13
N ASP A 168 -0.22 13.90 5.32
CA ASP A 168 -1.20 14.51 4.40
C ASP A 168 -1.61 13.58 3.26
N ALA A 169 -0.71 12.74 2.77
CA ALA A 169 -1.03 11.78 1.71
C ALA A 169 -1.93 10.65 2.22
N ARG A 170 -1.65 10.10 3.41
CA ARG A 170 -2.50 9.07 4.02
C ARG A 170 -3.90 9.61 4.34
N LEU A 171 -3.99 10.82 4.89
CA LEU A 171 -5.29 11.43 5.17
C LEU A 171 -6.07 11.73 3.88
N ARG A 172 -5.42 12.17 2.80
CA ARG A 172 -6.09 12.37 1.51
C ARG A 172 -6.58 11.06 0.89
N MET A 173 -5.82 9.98 1.00
CA MET A 173 -6.25 8.65 0.55
C MET A 173 -7.40 8.11 1.40
N ALA A 174 -7.31 8.23 2.72
CA ALA A 174 -8.41 7.86 3.63
C ALA A 174 -9.67 8.68 3.34
N LYS A 175 -9.55 9.99 3.10
CA LYS A 175 -10.67 10.83 2.68
C LYS A 175 -11.27 10.34 1.36
N ALA A 176 -10.45 10.06 0.35
CA ALA A 176 -10.92 9.53 -0.92
C ALA A 176 -11.68 8.20 -0.77
N PHE A 177 -11.26 7.34 0.15
CA PHE A 177 -11.96 6.10 0.47
C PHE A 177 -13.29 6.34 1.21
N LEU A 178 -13.35 7.33 2.10
CA LEU A 178 -14.61 7.71 2.75
C LEU A 178 -15.57 8.40 1.78
N ASP A 179 -15.08 9.20 0.83
CA ASP A 179 -15.89 9.79 -0.24
C ASP A 179 -16.57 8.66 -1.04
N HIS A 180 -15.85 7.58 -1.39
CA HIS A 180 -16.43 6.38 -2.02
C HIS A 180 -17.51 5.70 -1.19
N LEU A 181 -17.31 5.63 0.13
CA LEU A 181 -18.29 5.04 1.03
C LEU A 181 -19.62 5.81 1.01
N ALA A 182 -19.57 7.14 0.86
CA ALA A 182 -20.78 7.96 0.75
C ALA A 182 -21.51 7.80 -0.59
N GLU A 183 -20.80 7.42 -1.65
CA GLU A 183 -21.37 7.20 -2.99
C GLU A 183 -21.91 5.77 -3.19
N ASP A 184 -21.51 4.82 -2.34
CA ASP A 184 -21.88 3.41 -2.48
C ASP A 184 -23.30 3.13 -1.97
N GLU A 185 -24.27 3.21 -2.88
CA GLU A 185 -25.68 2.88 -2.61
C GLU A 185 -25.92 1.38 -2.36
N SER A 186 -24.95 0.51 -2.70
CA SER A 186 -25.17 -0.94 -2.75
C SER A 186 -25.21 -1.60 -1.38
N GLY A 187 -24.68 -0.96 -0.33
CA GLY A 187 -24.83 -1.33 1.09
C GLY A 187 -24.42 -2.76 1.51
N THR A 188 -23.93 -3.59 0.58
CA THR A 188 -23.79 -5.04 0.79
C THR A 188 -22.39 -5.47 1.23
N ALA A 189 -21.37 -4.67 0.92
CA ALA A 189 -19.98 -5.01 1.23
C ALA A 189 -19.46 -4.25 2.45
N THR A 190 -18.88 -4.97 3.41
CA THR A 190 -18.29 -4.38 4.61
C THR A 190 -17.01 -3.62 4.25
N LYS A 191 -17.04 -2.28 4.40
CA LYS A 191 -15.92 -1.42 4.08
C LYS A 191 -14.97 -1.31 5.28
N CYS A 192 -13.67 -1.39 5.01
CA CYS A 192 -12.63 -1.38 6.03
C CYS A 192 -11.50 -0.40 5.68
N LEU A 193 -11.24 0.53 6.58
CA LEU A 193 -10.02 1.34 6.57
C LEU A 193 -9.05 0.76 7.61
N ALA A 194 -7.83 0.45 7.19
CA ALA A 194 -6.79 -0.06 8.06
C ALA A 194 -5.54 0.83 7.99
N VAL A 195 -4.97 1.17 9.14
CA VAL A 195 -3.82 2.08 9.23
C VAL A 195 -2.76 1.50 10.16
N ALA A 196 -1.54 1.40 9.66
CA ALA A 196 -0.35 1.07 10.45
C ALA A 196 0.45 2.34 10.78
N PHE A 197 0.88 2.44 12.03
CA PHE A 197 1.75 3.49 12.57
C PHE A 197 3.09 2.88 12.95
N GLU A 198 4.16 3.44 12.41
CA GLU A 198 5.51 2.98 12.68
C GLU A 198 6.15 3.81 13.80
N VAL A 199 6.78 3.12 14.74
CA VAL A 199 7.50 3.70 15.88
C VAL A 199 8.96 3.28 15.78
N GLU A 200 9.87 4.24 15.67
CA GLU A 200 11.30 3.96 15.50
C GLU A 200 12.00 3.76 16.83
N GLU A 201 12.25 2.52 17.24
CA GLU A 201 13.05 2.26 18.43
C GLU A 201 14.54 2.25 18.06
N ARG A 202 15.29 3.26 18.51
CA ARG A 202 16.77 3.21 18.43
C ARG A 202 17.31 2.41 19.62
N PRO A 203 18.22 1.44 19.39
CA PRO A 203 18.96 0.86 20.50
C PRO A 203 19.74 1.97 21.22
N LEU A 204 19.70 1.97 22.55
CA LEU A 204 20.54 2.82 23.38
C LEU A 204 21.99 2.50 23.03
N VAL A 205 22.63 3.33 22.21
CA VAL A 205 24.06 3.18 21.92
C VAL A 205 24.80 3.53 23.20
N ALA A 206 25.52 2.57 23.77
CA ALA A 206 26.25 2.73 25.02
C ALA A 206 27.50 3.65 24.90
N ASP A 207 27.81 4.17 23.70
CA ASP A 207 29.04 4.92 23.42
C ASP A 207 28.80 6.42 23.16
N GLU A 208 29.04 7.21 24.21
CA GLU A 208 29.80 8.47 24.36
C GLU A 208 29.96 9.51 23.22
N ARG A 209 29.28 9.48 22.07
CA ARG A 209 29.29 10.61 21.12
C ARG A 209 28.09 11.52 21.27
N ARG A 210 28.07 12.18 22.43
CA ARG A 210 27.10 13.17 22.91
C ARG A 210 26.99 14.45 22.07
N ASP A 211 27.73 14.61 20.97
CA ASP A 211 27.85 15.90 20.26
C ASP A 211 26.95 16.08 19.03
N ARG A 212 25.99 15.18 18.75
CA ARG A 212 24.92 15.42 17.74
C ARG A 212 23.56 15.63 18.41
N TYR A 213 23.48 16.68 19.22
CA TYR A 213 22.37 16.96 20.14
C TYR A 213 21.01 17.39 19.54
N MET A 214 20.81 17.33 18.21
CA MET A 214 19.54 17.76 17.59
C MET A 214 18.74 16.64 16.92
N ASP A 215 19.39 15.52 16.55
CA ASP A 215 18.67 14.36 15.99
C ASP A 215 18.11 13.42 17.07
N GLU A 216 18.63 13.45 18.30
CA GLU A 216 18.21 12.55 19.39
C GLU A 216 16.78 12.82 19.89
N PHE A 217 16.26 14.05 19.76
CA PHE A 217 14.93 14.41 20.27
C PHE A 217 13.78 13.67 19.56
N ARG A 218 13.95 13.38 18.26
CA ARG A 218 12.96 12.66 17.42
C ARG A 218 12.77 11.19 17.83
N TYR A 219 13.67 10.65 18.65
CA TYR A 219 13.68 9.26 19.08
C TYR A 219 13.26 9.08 20.53
N THR A 220 12.86 10.16 21.20
CA THR A 220 12.28 10.05 22.53
C THR A 220 10.91 9.39 22.44
N VAL A 221 10.58 8.55 23.42
CA VAL A 221 9.26 7.93 23.54
C VAL A 221 8.16 8.99 23.52
N ASP A 222 8.38 10.14 24.16
CA ASP A 222 7.40 11.23 24.23
C ASP A 222 7.16 11.89 22.86
N TYR A 223 8.21 12.13 22.07
CA TYR A 223 8.05 12.64 20.70
C TYR A 223 7.26 11.65 19.83
N GLN A 224 7.57 10.36 19.92
CA GLN A 224 6.87 9.33 19.16
C GLN A 224 5.42 9.16 19.60
N VAL A 225 5.14 9.20 20.91
CA VAL A 225 3.77 9.26 21.43
C VAL A 225 3.03 10.46 20.83
N ALA A 226 3.64 11.65 20.85
CA ALA A 226 3.01 12.86 20.33
C ALA A 226 2.73 12.75 18.83
N ALA A 227 3.69 12.25 18.04
CA ALA A 227 3.54 12.06 16.59
C ALA A 227 2.46 11.04 16.23
N ILE A 228 2.32 9.94 16.98
CA ILE A 228 1.24 8.96 16.75
C ILE A 228 -0.11 9.56 17.17
N ARG A 229 -0.18 10.23 18.33
CA ARG A 229 -1.40 10.90 18.80
C ARG A 229 -1.92 11.91 17.80
N GLU A 230 -1.03 12.73 17.26
CA GLU A 230 -1.37 13.72 16.24
C GLU A 230 -1.98 13.08 14.97
N GLN A 231 -1.50 11.90 14.58
CA GLN A 231 -2.06 11.17 13.44
C GLN A 231 -3.41 10.53 13.78
N LEU A 232 -3.56 9.94 14.97
CA LEU A 232 -4.82 9.39 15.44
C LEU A 232 -5.90 10.48 15.58
N ASP A 233 -5.54 11.64 16.14
CA ASP A 233 -6.44 12.80 16.23
C ASP A 233 -6.84 13.31 14.84
N ALA A 234 -5.94 13.24 13.85
CA ALA A 234 -6.26 13.62 12.47
C ALA A 234 -7.23 12.65 11.79
N ILE A 235 -7.08 11.34 12.02
CA ILE A 235 -8.03 10.32 11.53
C ILE A 235 -9.40 10.52 12.19
N GLU A 236 -9.43 10.79 13.51
CA GLU A 236 -10.67 11.08 14.21
C GLU A 236 -11.36 12.34 13.67
N ALA A 237 -10.60 13.42 13.45
CA ALA A 237 -11.14 14.65 12.86
C ALA A 237 -11.70 14.40 11.47
N LEU A 238 -11.00 13.60 10.64
CA LEU A 238 -11.47 13.21 9.31
C LEU A 238 -12.79 12.44 9.37
N LEU A 239 -12.90 11.45 10.26
CA LEU A 239 -14.14 10.68 10.45
C LEU A 239 -15.29 11.56 10.95
N LYS A 240 -15.03 12.47 11.89
CA LYS A 240 -16.03 13.46 12.35
C LYS A 240 -16.53 14.32 11.20
N THR A 241 -15.62 14.91 10.43
CA THR A 241 -15.98 15.73 9.26
C THR A 241 -16.79 14.94 8.22
N HIS A 242 -16.47 13.66 8.02
CA HIS A 242 -17.24 12.80 7.12
C HIS A 242 -18.69 12.61 7.59
N LEU A 243 -18.89 12.32 8.89
CA LEU A 243 -20.22 12.17 9.47
C LEU A 243 -21.00 13.50 9.50
N ASP A 244 -20.34 14.60 9.85
CA ASP A 244 -20.94 15.94 9.87
C ASP A 244 -21.39 16.39 8.48
N ALA A 245 -20.71 15.92 7.43
CA ALA A 245 -21.10 16.13 6.04
C ALA A 245 -22.25 15.22 5.56
N GLY A 246 -22.81 14.39 6.44
CA GLY A 246 -23.87 13.43 6.13
C GLY A 246 -23.39 12.11 5.54
N GLY A 247 -22.08 11.83 5.59
CA GLY A 247 -21.52 10.54 5.20
C GLY A 247 -21.95 9.42 6.16
N PRO A 248 -22.04 8.17 5.68
CA PRO A 248 -22.37 7.03 6.53
C PRO A 248 -21.23 6.70 7.51
N ARG A 249 -21.55 5.94 8.56
CA ARG A 249 -20.51 5.42 9.47
C ARG A 249 -19.64 4.41 8.73
N LEU A 250 -18.33 4.49 8.98
CA LEU A 250 -17.39 3.47 8.50
C LEU A 250 -17.68 2.15 9.23
N PRO A 251 -17.91 1.02 8.51
CA PRO A 251 -18.21 -0.24 9.16
C PRO A 251 -17.05 -0.78 10.00
N ARG A 252 -15.81 -0.62 9.55
CA ARG A 252 -14.63 -1.15 10.26
C ARG A 252 -13.38 -0.28 10.14
N LEU A 253 -12.77 0.04 11.29
CA LEU A 253 -11.48 0.69 11.40
C LEU A 253 -10.46 -0.25 12.07
N GLU A 254 -9.33 -0.51 11.43
CA GLU A 254 -8.23 -1.29 12.01
C GLU A 254 -7.01 -0.41 12.22
N LEU A 255 -6.44 -0.44 13.43
CA LEU A 255 -5.31 0.38 13.83
C LEU A 255 -4.20 -0.53 14.33
N CYS A 256 -3.01 -0.43 13.73
CA CYS A 256 -1.83 -1.18 14.12
C CYS A 256 -0.71 -0.22 14.49
N ILE A 257 -0.03 -0.47 15.60
CA ILE A 257 1.18 0.28 15.96
C ILE A 257 2.32 -0.73 15.97
N THR A 258 3.33 -0.53 15.13
CA THR A 258 4.46 -1.44 14.98
C THR A 258 5.77 -0.74 15.37
N ILE A 259 6.72 -1.53 15.85
CA ILE A 259 8.05 -1.03 16.23
C ILE A 259 9.03 -1.40 15.13
N VAL A 260 9.63 -0.39 14.50
CA VAL A 260 10.68 -0.54 13.50
C VAL A 260 12.02 -0.31 14.21
N ARG A 261 12.92 -1.29 14.14
CA ARG A 261 14.26 -1.18 14.74
C ARG A 261 15.26 -0.66 13.71
N MET A 262 15.83 0.53 13.98
CA MET A 262 16.89 1.11 13.16
C MET A 262 18.18 0.30 13.34
N GLY A 263 18.68 -0.34 12.27
CA GLY A 263 19.99 -1.03 12.27
C GLY A 263 20.02 -2.41 11.63
N SER A 264 18.86 -3.05 11.36
CA SER A 264 18.83 -4.18 10.44
C SER A 264 18.82 -3.62 9.02
N GLY A 265 19.95 -3.63 8.32
CA GLY A 265 20.11 -3.27 6.90
C GLY A 265 19.30 -4.13 5.91
N SER A 266 18.20 -4.72 6.37
CA SER A 266 17.18 -5.40 5.58
C SER A 266 16.08 -4.41 5.22
N GLY A 267 16.43 -3.34 4.49
CA GLY A 267 15.47 -2.86 3.50
C GLY A 267 15.09 -4.05 2.61
N PRO A 268 13.91 -4.07 1.98
CA PRO A 268 13.47 -5.21 1.17
C PRO A 268 14.45 -5.43 -0.01
N GLN A 269 15.48 -6.25 0.22
CA GLN A 269 16.38 -6.75 -0.82
C GLN A 269 15.60 -7.63 -1.82
N THR A 270 14.40 -8.06 -1.42
CA THR A 270 13.46 -8.86 -2.19
C THR A 270 12.28 -8.02 -2.70
N GLY A 271 12.55 -6.97 -3.47
CA GLY A 271 11.68 -6.48 -4.56
C GLY A 271 10.16 -6.30 -4.34
N GLY A 272 9.67 -6.03 -3.12
CA GLY A 272 8.23 -5.86 -2.88
C GLY A 272 7.89 -5.26 -1.52
N ALA A 273 6.62 -4.84 -1.36
CA ALA A 273 6.07 -4.40 -0.08
C ALA A 273 6.14 -5.55 0.95
N PRO A 274 6.66 -5.33 2.17
CA PRO A 274 6.87 -6.40 3.15
C PRO A 274 5.56 -7.04 3.66
N TYR A 275 4.43 -6.33 3.58
CA TYR A 275 3.15 -6.76 4.14
C TYR A 275 2.06 -6.75 3.05
N ARG A 276 1.09 -7.68 3.14
CA ARG A 276 -0.06 -7.70 2.22
C ARG A 276 -1.20 -6.85 2.74
N CYS A 277 -1.45 -6.92 4.04
CA CYS A 277 -2.44 -6.14 4.75
C CYS A 277 -1.91 -5.72 6.14
N VAL A 278 -2.59 -4.79 6.80
CA VAL A 278 -2.23 -4.29 8.14
C VAL A 278 -2.25 -5.42 9.18
N ALA A 279 -3.05 -6.46 8.98
CA ALA A 279 -3.08 -7.63 9.85
C ALA A 279 -1.78 -8.46 9.84
N ASP A 280 -0.98 -8.36 8.77
CA ASP A 280 0.32 -9.05 8.68
C ASP A 280 1.44 -8.29 9.40
N VAL A 281 1.20 -7.02 9.77
CA VAL A 281 2.19 -6.19 10.43
C VAL A 281 2.33 -6.63 11.89
N PRO A 282 3.54 -6.98 12.37
CA PRO A 282 3.74 -7.35 13.77
C PRO A 282 3.34 -6.20 14.70
N PRO A 283 2.25 -6.35 15.49
CA PRO A 283 1.77 -5.26 16.31
C PRO A 283 2.52 -5.21 17.63
N SER A 284 2.73 -4.00 18.15
CA SER A 284 3.25 -3.78 19.49
C SER A 284 2.13 -3.78 20.51
N SER A 285 2.02 -4.86 21.29
CA SER A 285 1.03 -4.96 22.37
C SER A 285 1.17 -3.85 23.43
N HIS A 286 2.40 -3.37 23.68
CA HIS A 286 2.63 -2.28 24.62
C HIS A 286 1.99 -0.98 24.12
N TRP A 287 2.28 -0.58 22.89
CA TRP A 287 1.74 0.65 22.29
C TRP A 287 0.24 0.55 22.02
N ALA A 288 -0.22 -0.59 21.50
CA ALA A 288 -1.63 -0.86 21.29
C ALA A 288 -2.42 -0.68 22.59
N ARG A 289 -1.96 -1.26 23.70
CA ARG A 289 -2.59 -1.07 25.02
C ARG A 289 -2.53 0.37 25.52
N LYS A 290 -1.39 1.04 25.35
CA LYS A 290 -1.21 2.42 25.84
C LYS A 290 -2.13 3.41 25.12
N LEU A 291 -2.33 3.26 23.82
CA LEU A 291 -3.14 4.19 23.02
C LEU A 291 -4.61 3.76 22.90
N SER A 292 -4.92 2.47 22.92
CA SER A 292 -6.31 1.99 22.82
C SER A 292 -7.19 2.54 23.94
N TRP A 293 -6.68 2.64 25.18
CA TRP A 293 -7.44 3.19 26.30
C TRP A 293 -7.98 4.60 26.04
N PHE A 294 -7.22 5.43 25.31
CA PHE A 294 -7.61 6.81 25.01
C PHE A 294 -8.47 6.92 23.75
N TYR A 295 -8.19 6.12 22.73
CA TYR A 295 -8.77 6.29 21.40
C TYR A 295 -9.90 5.34 21.08
N LEU A 296 -9.99 4.17 21.73
CA LEU A 296 -11.05 3.20 21.48
C LEU A 296 -12.44 3.82 21.67
N PRO A 297 -12.77 4.48 22.81
CA PRO A 297 -14.10 5.08 22.97
C PRO A 297 -14.37 6.22 21.99
N ARG A 298 -13.33 6.94 21.57
CA ARG A 298 -13.43 8.06 20.62
C ARG A 298 -13.79 7.54 19.22
N PHE A 299 -13.19 6.44 18.79
CA PHE A 299 -13.49 5.82 17.50
C PHE A 299 -14.78 5.01 17.52
N GLU A 300 -15.12 4.30 18.60
CA GLU A 300 -16.41 3.59 18.74
C GLU A 300 -17.63 4.51 18.58
N ALA A 301 -17.48 5.80 18.88
CA ALA A 301 -18.51 6.80 18.62
C ALA A 301 -18.68 7.16 17.14
N LEU A 302 -17.68 6.88 16.29
CA LEU A 302 -17.59 7.33 14.89
C LEU A 302 -17.72 6.18 13.88
N VAL A 303 -17.34 4.95 14.24
CA VAL A 303 -17.30 3.78 13.35
C VAL A 303 -18.06 2.61 13.97
N ASP A 304 -18.55 1.65 13.18
CA ASP A 304 -19.34 0.54 13.72
C ASP A 304 -18.48 -0.53 14.41
N GLY A 305 -17.24 -0.71 13.96
CA GLY A 305 -16.26 -1.59 14.58
C GLY A 305 -14.86 -0.99 14.55
N VAL A 306 -14.16 -1.01 15.68
CA VAL A 306 -12.76 -0.58 15.77
C VAL A 306 -11.90 -1.69 16.39
N VAL A 307 -10.73 -1.92 15.80
CA VAL A 307 -9.79 -2.94 16.26
C VAL A 307 -8.40 -2.33 16.40
N PHE A 308 -7.83 -2.38 17.60
CA PHE A 308 -6.40 -2.15 17.83
C PHE A 308 -5.66 -3.48 17.78
N LEU A 309 -4.88 -3.71 16.72
CA LEU A 309 -4.09 -4.92 16.57
C LEU A 309 -3.03 -5.02 17.67
N GLY A 310 -2.85 -6.22 18.22
CA GLY A 310 -1.94 -6.50 19.35
C GLY A 310 -2.50 -6.13 20.73
N HIS A 311 -3.69 -5.53 20.81
CA HIS A 311 -4.43 -5.42 22.06
C HIS A 311 -5.17 -6.74 22.34
N PRO A 312 -5.08 -7.33 23.55
CA PRO A 312 -5.92 -8.48 23.88
C PRO A 312 -7.37 -8.01 23.83
N GLN A 313 -8.14 -8.52 22.87
CA GLN A 313 -9.59 -8.33 22.92
C GLN A 313 -10.05 -9.05 24.19
N ALA A 314 -10.79 -8.33 25.05
CA ALA A 314 -11.51 -9.01 26.12
C ALA A 314 -12.37 -10.08 25.45
N PRO A 315 -12.39 -11.33 25.95
CA PRO A 315 -13.26 -12.36 25.39
C PRO A 315 -14.66 -11.76 25.35
N THR A 316 -15.21 -11.62 24.14
CA THR A 316 -16.59 -11.17 23.95
C THR A 316 -17.43 -12.14 24.75
N GLY A 317 -17.95 -11.67 25.89
CA GLY A 317 -18.77 -12.46 26.77
C GLY A 317 -19.99 -12.87 25.98
N GLY A 318 -19.97 -14.10 25.46
CA GLY A 318 -21.14 -14.79 24.97
C GLY A 318 -22.11 -14.89 26.14
N ARG A 319 -23.01 -13.90 26.24
CA ARG A 319 -24.33 -14.15 26.78
C ARG A 319 -25.07 -14.94 25.71
N GLU A 320 -24.82 -16.24 25.69
CA GLU A 320 -25.90 -17.17 25.38
C GLU A 320 -26.91 -17.06 26.54
N ALA A 321 -28.06 -16.48 26.22
CA ALA A 321 -29.31 -16.64 26.96
C ALA A 321 -30.43 -16.67 25.92
#